data_AF-A0A516Q495-F1
#
_entry.id   AF-A0A516Q495-F1
#
_cell.length_a   1.000
_cell.length_b   1.000
_cell.length_c   1.000
_cell.angle_alpha   90.00
_cell.angle_beta   90.00
_cell.angle_gamma   90.00
#
_symmetry.space_group_name_H-M   'P 1'
#
loop_
_entity.id
_entity.type
_entity.pdbx_description
1 polymer ?
#
loop_
_entity_poly.entity_id
_entity_poly.type
_entity_poly.pdbx_seq_one_letter_code
_entity_poly.pdbx_strand_id
1 'polypeptide(L)'
;MDDSILTALTTAGLGGDRNAIRVARTTQAWLDAGAVLRDREAEVLDGAAAGIEQVGSSSVLGLLAKPIIDLAVGLGPDQPLSVVTQRLEADGWDYRGDAGSKGGHVFMLQTRPLHRLAHLHVVDHQSGEWRNYLRLRDLLRRSPEARRRYEGVKLELIERDHTDMRAYTFGKTDVVVALLDELG
;
A
#
# COMPACT_ATOMS: atom_id res chain seq x y z
N MET A 1 -4.30 17.85 1.34
CA MET A 1 -3.81 17.19 0.12
C MET A 1 -3.78 18.23 -0.97
N ASP A 2 -2.63 18.43 -1.59
CA ASP A 2 -2.48 19.37 -2.71
C ASP A 2 -3.15 18.81 -3.98
N ASP A 3 -3.82 19.67 -4.74
CA ASP A 3 -4.41 19.37 -6.05
C ASP A 3 -3.37 18.82 -7.03
N SER A 4 -2.10 19.25 -6.92
CA SER A 4 -1.00 18.74 -7.74
C SER A 4 -0.76 17.23 -7.53
N ILE A 5 -0.84 16.77 -6.28
CA ILE A 5 -0.66 15.36 -5.90
C ILE A 5 -1.85 14.53 -6.37
N LEU A 6 -3.07 15.02 -6.16
CA LEU A 6 -4.29 14.35 -6.65
C LEU A 6 -4.28 14.24 -8.19
N THR A 7 -3.81 15.27 -8.87
CA THR A 7 -3.66 15.28 -10.33
C THR A 7 -2.61 14.27 -10.79
N ALA A 8 -1.46 14.19 -10.12
CA ALA A 8 -0.43 13.21 -10.44
C ALA A 8 -0.95 11.76 -10.30
N LEU A 9 -1.65 11.46 -9.20
CA LEU A 9 -2.23 10.14 -8.95
C LEU A 9 -3.29 9.79 -10.01
N THR A 10 -4.24 10.68 -10.26
CA THR A 10 -5.34 10.43 -11.19
C THR A 10 -4.88 10.36 -12.65
N THR A 11 -3.90 11.19 -13.05
CA THR A 11 -3.30 11.15 -14.41
C THR A 11 -2.52 9.86 -14.65
N ALA A 12 -1.94 9.26 -13.60
CA ALA A 12 -1.32 7.93 -13.68
C ALA A 12 -2.37 6.80 -13.83
N GLY A 13 -3.67 7.10 -13.79
CA GLY A 13 -4.76 6.13 -13.87
C GLY A 13 -5.03 5.41 -12.53
N LEU A 14 -4.62 6.01 -11.41
CA LEU A 14 -4.94 5.50 -10.07
C LEU A 14 -6.35 5.92 -9.65
N GLY A 15 -7.00 5.07 -8.87
CA GLY A 15 -8.39 5.23 -8.49
C GLY A 15 -9.17 3.92 -8.60
N GLY A 16 -9.61 3.39 -7.46
CA GLY A 16 -10.43 2.19 -7.40
C GLY A 16 -11.64 2.36 -6.47
N ASP A 17 -12.82 1.95 -6.94
CA ASP A 17 -13.99 1.86 -6.09
C ASP A 17 -13.92 0.62 -5.19
N ARG A 18 -14.20 0.78 -3.89
CA ARG A 18 -14.13 -0.29 -2.88
C ARG A 18 -14.94 -1.53 -3.25
N ASN A 19 -16.02 -1.38 -4.00
CA ASN A 19 -16.97 -2.46 -4.32
C ASN A 19 -16.70 -3.12 -5.67
N ALA A 20 -15.59 -2.78 -6.35
CA ALA A 20 -15.21 -3.38 -7.62
C ALA A 20 -13.78 -3.90 -7.56
N ILE A 21 -13.58 -5.21 -7.79
CA ILE A 21 -12.24 -5.75 -7.97
C ILE A 21 -11.80 -5.45 -9.42
N ARG A 22 -11.16 -4.30 -9.59
CA ARG A 22 -10.43 -3.94 -10.83
C ARG A 22 -8.95 -4.07 -10.60
N VAL A 23 -8.28 -4.80 -11.49
CA VAL A 23 -6.83 -4.94 -11.47
C VAL A 23 -6.25 -4.62 -12.84
N ALA A 24 -5.07 -4.03 -12.85
CA ALA A 24 -4.31 -3.70 -14.04
C ALA A 24 -2.83 -4.03 -13.80
N ARG A 25 -2.08 -4.12 -14.90
CA ARG A 25 -0.62 -4.20 -14.82
C ARG A 25 -0.10 -2.83 -14.38
N THR A 26 0.69 -2.81 -13.31
CA THR A 26 1.36 -1.59 -12.85
C THR A 26 2.27 -1.03 -13.94
N THR A 27 2.30 0.29 -14.05
CA THR A 27 3.08 1.03 -15.04
C THR A 27 4.15 1.88 -14.36
N GLN A 28 5.10 2.40 -15.13
CA GLN A 28 6.09 3.34 -14.59
C GLN A 28 5.42 4.58 -13.97
N ALA A 29 4.33 5.07 -14.57
CA ALA A 29 3.56 6.19 -14.04
C ALA A 29 3.00 5.92 -12.63
N TRP A 30 2.65 4.68 -12.29
CA TRP A 30 2.21 4.35 -10.92
C TRP A 30 3.37 4.38 -9.92
N LEU A 31 4.55 3.91 -10.33
CA LEU A 31 5.75 3.95 -9.49
C LEU A 31 6.17 5.40 -9.25
N ASP A 32 6.17 6.23 -10.30
CA ASP A 32 6.53 7.64 -10.21
C ASP A 32 5.51 8.42 -9.36
N ALA A 33 4.22 8.21 -9.56
CA ALA A 33 3.17 8.85 -8.75
C ALA A 33 3.24 8.39 -7.29
N GLY A 34 3.56 7.12 -7.03
CA GLY A 34 3.79 6.59 -5.69
C GLY A 34 5.02 7.20 -5.02
N ALA A 35 6.10 7.44 -5.76
CA ALA A 35 7.29 8.12 -5.26
C ALA A 35 7.03 9.59 -4.93
N VAL A 36 6.30 10.31 -5.80
CA VAL A 36 5.86 11.69 -5.55
C VAL A 36 5.00 11.76 -4.28
N LEU A 37 4.04 10.85 -4.11
CA LEU A 37 3.22 10.79 -2.90
C LEU A 37 4.09 10.50 -1.66
N ARG A 38 4.99 9.50 -1.73
CA ARG A 38 5.92 9.18 -0.63
C ARG A 38 6.73 10.41 -0.20
N ASP A 39 7.32 11.13 -1.15
CA ASP A 39 8.19 12.28 -0.87
C ASP A 39 7.39 13.44 -0.27
N ARG A 40 6.17 13.67 -0.78
CA ARG A 40 5.22 14.62 -0.19
C ARG A 40 4.87 14.26 1.25
N GLU A 41 4.55 13.00 1.54
CA GLU A 41 4.21 12.57 2.91
C GLU A 41 5.42 12.67 3.85
N ALA A 42 6.65 12.49 3.34
CA ALA A 42 7.85 12.74 4.13
C ALA A 42 7.96 14.21 4.56
N GLU A 43 7.60 15.14 3.68
CA GLU A 43 7.53 16.57 4.00
C GLU A 43 6.39 16.89 4.98
N VAL A 44 5.19 16.33 4.78
CA VAL A 44 4.05 16.49 5.71
C VAL A 44 4.43 16.02 7.11
N LEU A 45 5.10 14.86 7.17
CA LEU A 45 5.46 14.24 8.41
C LEU A 45 6.67 14.90 9.05
N ASP A 46 7.46 15.74 8.36
CA ASP A 46 8.46 16.65 8.92
C ASP A 46 9.24 16.03 10.09
N GLY A 47 9.97 14.95 9.79
CA GLY A 47 10.78 14.19 10.76
C GLY A 47 10.03 13.29 11.74
N ALA A 48 8.69 13.30 11.76
CA ALA A 48 7.86 12.44 12.60
C ALA A 48 7.74 11.00 12.06
N ALA A 49 8.46 10.63 11.00
CA ALA A 49 8.58 9.27 10.52
C ALA A 49 10.05 8.85 10.52
N ALA A 50 10.33 7.65 11.05
CA ALA A 50 11.65 7.04 10.97
C ALA A 50 11.97 6.54 9.55
N GLY A 51 10.95 6.25 8.75
CA GLY A 51 11.08 5.89 7.35
C GLY A 51 9.71 5.90 6.64
N ILE A 52 9.71 6.12 5.33
CA ILE A 52 8.51 6.04 4.48
C ILE A 52 8.88 5.34 3.18
N GLU A 53 8.09 4.34 2.80
CA GLU A 53 8.39 3.49 1.65
C GLU A 53 7.12 3.22 0.84
N GLN A 54 7.24 3.23 -0.49
CA GLN A 54 6.21 2.65 -1.34
C GLN A 54 6.30 1.13 -1.28
N VAL A 55 5.18 0.48 -0.97
CA VAL A 55 5.08 -0.95 -0.71
C VAL A 55 3.92 -1.55 -1.49
N GLY A 56 3.55 -2.79 -1.19
CA GLY A 56 2.43 -3.46 -1.82
C GLY A 56 2.65 -3.73 -3.31
N SER A 57 1.57 -4.16 -3.98
CA SER A 57 1.68 -4.59 -5.38
C SER A 57 1.92 -3.44 -6.36
N SER A 58 1.45 -2.23 -6.02
CA SER A 58 1.59 -1.03 -6.85
C SER A 58 3.03 -0.55 -6.97
N SER A 59 3.93 -0.97 -6.08
CA SER A 59 5.36 -0.65 -6.09
C SER A 59 6.22 -1.55 -6.99
N VAL A 60 5.63 -2.54 -7.67
CA VAL A 60 6.34 -3.55 -8.47
C VAL A 60 5.93 -3.44 -9.93
N LEU A 61 6.83 -3.01 -10.83
CA LEU A 61 6.55 -2.79 -12.25
C LEU A 61 6.05 -4.08 -12.97
N GLY A 62 4.97 -3.94 -13.75
CA GLY A 62 4.34 -5.02 -14.50
C GLY A 62 3.53 -6.03 -13.67
N LEU A 63 3.45 -5.86 -12.34
CA LEU A 63 2.65 -6.73 -11.47
C LEU A 63 1.16 -6.38 -11.57
N LEU A 64 0.28 -7.37 -11.51
CA LEU A 64 -1.15 -7.20 -11.45
C LEU A 64 -1.55 -6.65 -10.07
N ALA A 65 -2.10 -5.45 -10.06
CA ALA A 65 -2.45 -4.75 -8.83
C ALA A 65 -3.76 -3.98 -9.00
N LYS A 66 -4.37 -3.61 -7.87
CA LYS A 66 -5.42 -2.60 -7.87
C LYS A 66 -4.78 -1.24 -8.17
N PRO A 67 -5.51 -0.31 -8.82
CA PRO A 67 -5.06 1.06 -9.07
C PRO A 67 -5.07 1.89 -7.77
N ILE A 68 -4.33 1.44 -6.76
CA ILE A 68 -4.23 2.05 -5.44
C ILE A 68 -2.76 1.97 -5.02
N ILE A 69 -2.18 3.11 -4.64
CA ILE A 69 -0.83 3.16 -4.08
C ILE A 69 -0.87 2.66 -2.64
N ASP A 70 0.11 1.86 -2.22
CA ASP A 70 0.27 1.48 -0.82
C ASP A 70 1.60 2.06 -0.31
N LEU A 71 1.54 2.83 0.78
CA LEU A 71 2.70 3.35 1.50
C LEU A 71 2.81 2.71 2.88
N ALA A 72 4.04 2.54 3.35
CA ALA A 72 4.33 2.21 4.75
C ALA A 72 5.09 3.38 5.38
N VAL A 73 4.69 3.77 6.58
CA VAL A 73 5.34 4.75 7.45
C VAL A 73 5.81 4.01 8.69
N GLY A 74 7.11 4.09 8.96
CA GLY A 74 7.73 3.53 10.15
C GLY A 74 7.76 4.56 11.27
N LEU A 75 7.12 4.24 12.38
CA LEU A 75 7.14 5.04 13.61
C LEU A 75 8.40 4.72 14.41
N GLY A 76 9.13 5.75 14.82
CA GLY A 76 10.25 5.60 15.76
C GLY A 76 9.76 5.33 17.20
N PRO A 77 10.62 4.80 18.08
CA PRO A 77 10.23 4.38 19.44
C PRO A 77 9.67 5.52 20.29
N ASP A 78 10.19 6.74 20.12
CA ASP A 78 9.78 7.91 20.91
C ASP A 78 8.74 8.78 20.18
N GLN A 79 8.30 8.36 18.99
CA GLN A 79 7.39 9.15 18.18
C GLN A 79 5.94 8.78 18.49
N PRO A 80 5.13 9.70 19.05
CA PRO A 80 3.73 9.40 19.30
C PRO A 80 2.95 9.30 18.00
N LEU A 81 2.15 8.24 17.86
CA LEU A 81 1.24 8.05 16.75
C LEU A 81 0.33 9.26 16.54
N SER A 82 -0.12 9.91 17.62
CA SER A 82 -1.04 11.06 17.56
C SER A 82 -0.51 12.22 16.71
N VAL A 83 0.81 12.45 16.70
CA VAL A 83 1.43 13.50 15.86
C VAL A 83 1.35 13.11 14.38
N VAL A 84 1.65 11.85 14.06
CA VAL A 84 1.54 11.32 12.69
C VAL A 84 0.10 11.37 12.22
N THR A 85 -0.85 10.87 13.03
CA THR A 85 -2.28 10.90 12.73
C THR A 85 -2.75 12.33 12.47
N GLN A 86 -2.43 13.29 13.36
CA GLN A 86 -2.85 14.68 13.19
C GLN A 86 -2.32 15.30 11.89
N ARG A 87 -1.05 15.05 11.55
CA ARG A 87 -0.42 15.59 10.34
C ARG A 87 -1.05 15.00 9.08
N LEU A 88 -1.28 13.68 9.05
CA LEU A 88 -1.92 13.00 7.91
C LEU A 88 -3.38 13.41 7.73
N GLU A 89 -4.16 13.49 8.82
CA GLU A 89 -5.56 13.94 8.76
C GLU A 89 -5.67 15.40 8.30
N ALA A 90 -4.77 16.28 8.77
CA ALA A 90 -4.69 17.65 8.29
C ALA A 90 -4.32 17.74 6.80
N ASP A 91 -3.54 16.79 6.29
CA ASP A 91 -3.27 16.67 4.85
C ASP A 91 -4.36 15.88 4.10
N GLY A 92 -5.48 15.49 4.72
CA GLY A 92 -6.64 14.91 4.03
C GLY A 92 -6.62 13.38 3.89
N TRP A 93 -5.84 12.70 4.70
CA TRP A 93 -5.97 11.25 4.89
C TRP A 93 -7.07 10.92 5.90
N ASP A 94 -7.89 9.92 5.59
CA ASP A 94 -8.88 9.41 6.54
C ASP A 94 -8.27 8.31 7.41
N TYR A 95 -8.17 8.51 8.72
CA TYR A 95 -7.77 7.45 9.65
C TYR A 95 -8.88 6.39 9.79
N ARG A 96 -8.50 5.11 9.69
CA ARG A 96 -9.42 3.95 9.69
C ARG A 96 -9.28 3.02 10.88
N GLY A 97 -8.39 3.34 11.81
CA GLY A 97 -8.12 2.53 12.99
C GLY A 97 -6.91 1.62 12.83
N ASP A 98 -6.70 0.82 13.88
CA ASP A 98 -5.64 -0.18 13.98
C ASP A 98 -6.11 -1.54 13.43
N ALA A 99 -5.38 -2.07 12.45
CA ALA A 99 -5.55 -3.40 11.88
C ALA A 99 -4.67 -4.46 12.58
N GLY A 100 -3.94 -4.09 13.63
CA GLY A 100 -3.02 -4.96 14.38
C GLY A 100 -1.90 -5.48 13.49
N SER A 101 -1.56 -6.77 13.63
CA SER A 101 -0.53 -7.47 12.83
C SER A 101 -0.91 -7.71 11.36
N LYS A 102 -1.92 -7.00 10.86
CA LYS A 102 -2.35 -6.99 9.46
C LYS A 102 -2.26 -5.59 8.85
N GLY A 103 -1.25 -4.84 9.27
CA GLY A 103 -0.86 -3.57 8.67
C GLY A 103 -1.00 -2.34 9.56
N GLY A 104 -0.98 -2.53 10.88
CA GLY A 104 -1.00 -1.46 11.89
C GLY A 104 -2.10 -0.44 11.68
N HIS A 105 -1.78 0.83 11.89
CA HIS A 105 -2.72 1.93 11.74
C HIS A 105 -2.93 2.28 10.27
N VAL A 106 -4.17 2.22 9.79
CA VAL A 106 -4.49 2.37 8.37
C VAL A 106 -5.11 3.73 8.07
N PHE A 107 -4.61 4.37 7.02
CA PHE A 107 -5.10 5.62 6.48
C PHE A 107 -5.52 5.44 5.02
N MET A 108 -6.53 6.18 4.58
CA MET A 108 -7.02 6.12 3.20
C MET A 108 -7.05 7.51 2.58
N LEU A 109 -6.49 7.64 1.39
CA LEU A 109 -6.66 8.84 0.56
C LEU A 109 -7.76 8.61 -0.47
N GLN A 110 -8.76 9.49 -0.48
CA GLN A 110 -9.97 9.36 -1.28
C GLN A 110 -10.29 10.64 -2.05
N THR A 111 -10.78 10.54 -3.29
CA THR A 111 -11.34 11.71 -4.02
C THR A 111 -12.83 11.91 -3.77
N ARG A 112 -13.53 10.82 -3.45
CA ARG A 112 -14.96 10.78 -3.09
C ARG A 112 -15.22 9.54 -2.24
N PRO A 113 -16.37 9.45 -1.55
CA PRO A 113 -16.70 8.27 -0.75
C PRO A 113 -16.51 6.97 -1.53
N LEU A 114 -15.82 6.01 -0.89
CA LEU A 114 -15.50 4.69 -1.42
C LEU A 114 -14.58 4.63 -2.66
N HIS A 115 -14.12 5.77 -3.19
CA HIS A 115 -13.10 5.82 -4.24
C HIS A 115 -11.73 6.09 -3.63
N ARG A 116 -10.78 5.19 -3.82
CA ARG A 116 -9.47 5.24 -3.15
C ARG A 116 -8.35 5.44 -4.15
N LEU A 117 -7.44 6.35 -3.81
CA LEU A 117 -6.19 6.56 -4.56
C LEU A 117 -5.01 5.87 -3.89
N ALA A 118 -4.98 5.90 -2.56
CA ALA A 118 -3.87 5.34 -1.79
C ALA A 118 -4.30 4.81 -0.42
N HIS A 119 -3.50 3.88 0.09
CA HIS A 119 -3.48 3.46 1.48
C HIS A 119 -2.12 3.82 2.08
N LEU A 120 -2.13 4.16 3.37
CA LEU A 120 -0.91 4.37 4.15
C LEU A 120 -1.02 3.57 5.44
N HIS A 121 0.00 2.78 5.71
CA HIS A 121 0.13 1.93 6.88
C HIS A 121 1.17 2.51 7.82
N VAL A 122 0.78 2.90 9.04
CA VAL A 122 1.72 3.31 10.09
C VAL A 122 1.97 2.11 11.00
N VAL A 123 3.22 1.67 11.04
CA VAL A 123 3.70 0.53 11.85
C VAL A 123 4.95 0.94 12.61
N ASP A 124 5.32 0.18 13.64
CA ASP A 124 6.63 0.35 14.29
C ASP A 124 7.75 0.05 13.26
N HIS A 125 8.73 0.95 13.12
CA HIS A 125 9.82 0.86 12.14
C HIS A 125 10.74 -0.35 12.38
N GLN A 126 10.79 -0.86 13.61
CA GLN A 126 11.53 -2.05 14.01
C GLN A 126 10.65 -3.31 14.04
N SER A 127 9.37 -3.23 13.67
CA SER A 127 8.47 -4.38 13.63
C SER A 127 8.80 -5.39 12.53
N GLY A 128 8.29 -6.61 12.71
CA GLY A 128 8.27 -7.61 11.64
C GLY A 128 7.44 -7.16 10.44
N GLU A 129 6.35 -6.41 10.66
CA GLU A 129 5.50 -5.91 9.56
C GLU A 129 6.23 -4.95 8.65
N TRP A 130 6.94 -3.96 9.20
CA TRP A 130 7.79 -3.05 8.42
C TRP A 130 8.77 -3.83 7.54
N ARG A 131 9.51 -4.77 8.13
CA ARG A 131 10.44 -5.64 7.38
C ARG A 131 9.72 -6.46 6.32
N ASN A 132 8.57 -7.04 6.62
CA ASN A 132 7.82 -7.90 5.71
C ASN A 132 7.31 -7.13 4.49
N TYR A 133 6.86 -5.88 4.65
CA TYR A 133 6.49 -5.04 3.51
C TYR A 133 7.65 -4.85 2.52
N LEU A 134 8.84 -4.53 3.04
CA LEU A 134 10.03 -4.31 2.21
C LEU A 134 10.52 -5.62 1.59
N ARG A 135 10.63 -6.69 2.38
CA ARG A 135 11.06 -8.02 1.90
C ARG A 135 10.17 -8.54 0.80
N LEU A 136 8.85 -8.45 0.94
CA LEU A 136 7.91 -8.90 -0.08
C LEU A 136 8.05 -8.06 -1.36
N ARG A 137 8.07 -6.73 -1.24
CA ARG A 137 8.28 -5.82 -2.37
C ARG A 137 9.56 -6.17 -3.14
N ASP A 138 10.67 -6.27 -2.43
CA ASP A 138 11.99 -6.43 -3.04
C ASP A 138 12.14 -7.84 -3.64
N LEU A 139 11.56 -8.87 -3.01
CA LEU A 139 11.43 -10.20 -3.62
C LEU A 139 10.64 -10.15 -4.93
N LEU A 140 9.46 -9.52 -4.94
CA LEU A 140 8.64 -9.43 -6.13
C LEU A 140 9.31 -8.60 -7.24
N ARG A 141 10.12 -7.59 -6.91
CA ARG A 141 10.90 -6.84 -7.92
C ARG A 141 11.97 -7.71 -8.58
N ARG A 142 12.69 -8.52 -7.81
CA ARG A 142 13.84 -9.29 -8.30
C ARG A 142 13.53 -10.69 -8.82
N SER A 143 12.42 -11.30 -8.41
CA SER A 143 12.09 -12.70 -8.73
C SER A 143 10.86 -12.81 -9.66
N PRO A 144 11.06 -13.09 -10.96
CA PRO A 144 9.95 -13.40 -11.87
C PRO A 144 9.09 -14.59 -11.41
N GLU A 145 9.69 -15.58 -10.73
CA GLU A 145 8.97 -16.73 -10.22
C GLU A 145 8.05 -16.39 -9.05
N ALA A 146 8.55 -15.63 -8.07
CA ALA A 146 7.73 -15.16 -6.96
C ALA A 146 6.56 -14.31 -7.47
N ARG A 147 6.80 -13.45 -8.48
CA ARG A 147 5.72 -12.69 -9.15
C ARG A 147 4.68 -13.62 -9.74
N ARG A 148 5.06 -14.63 -10.53
CA ARG A 148 4.09 -15.57 -11.12
C ARG A 148 3.24 -16.28 -10.07
N ARG A 149 3.86 -16.77 -8.99
CA ARG A 149 3.13 -17.44 -7.89
C ARG A 149 2.15 -16.48 -7.20
N TYR A 150 2.62 -15.28 -6.87
CA TYR A 150 1.79 -14.27 -6.22
C TYR A 150 0.64 -13.78 -7.11
N GLU A 151 0.88 -13.61 -8.41
CA GLU A 151 -0.16 -13.24 -9.38
C GLU A 151 -1.16 -14.35 -9.66
N GLY A 152 -0.71 -15.60 -9.75
CA GLY A 152 -1.58 -16.76 -9.94
C GLY A 152 -2.66 -16.82 -8.87
N VAL A 153 -2.28 -16.70 -7.60
CA VAL A 153 -3.23 -16.64 -6.48
C VAL A 153 -4.20 -15.46 -6.60
N LYS A 154 -3.73 -14.27 -7.02
CA LYS A 154 -4.64 -13.13 -7.23
C LYS A 154 -5.67 -13.41 -8.32
N LEU A 155 -5.26 -14.03 -9.42
CA LEU A 155 -6.14 -14.37 -10.53
C LEU A 155 -7.17 -15.41 -10.09
N GLU A 156 -6.75 -16.46 -9.39
CA GLU A 156 -7.68 -17.46 -8.82
C GLU A 156 -8.71 -16.84 -7.88
N LEU A 157 -8.29 -15.90 -7.01
CA LEU A 157 -9.21 -15.21 -6.10
C LEU A 157 -10.20 -14.32 -6.85
N ILE A 158 -9.76 -13.68 -7.94
CA ILE A 158 -10.62 -12.88 -8.81
C ILE A 158 -11.66 -13.77 -9.47
N GLU A 159 -11.25 -14.91 -10.04
CA GLU A 159 -12.13 -15.86 -10.72
C GLU A 159 -13.15 -16.53 -9.79
N ARG A 160 -12.79 -16.78 -8.52
CA ARG A 160 -13.69 -17.43 -7.55
C ARG A 160 -14.84 -16.54 -7.10
N ASP A 161 -14.58 -15.27 -6.79
CA ASP A 161 -15.62 -14.30 -6.43
C ASP A 161 -15.13 -12.86 -6.63
N HIS A 162 -15.60 -12.22 -7.71
CA HIS A 162 -15.26 -10.84 -8.07
C HIS A 162 -15.87 -9.79 -7.13
N THR A 163 -16.75 -10.18 -6.20
CA THR A 163 -17.49 -9.28 -5.31
C THR A 163 -17.07 -9.37 -3.86
N ASP A 164 -16.48 -10.49 -3.41
CA ASP A 164 -15.98 -10.62 -2.04
C ASP A 164 -14.58 -10.02 -1.86
N MET A 165 -14.58 -8.73 -1.51
CA MET A 165 -13.37 -7.96 -1.20
C MET A 165 -12.58 -8.51 -0.01
N ARG A 166 -13.26 -9.15 0.97
CA ARG A 166 -12.60 -9.74 2.14
C ARG A 166 -11.90 -11.02 1.72
N ALA A 167 -12.56 -11.92 1.01
CA ALA A 167 -11.95 -13.14 0.48
C ALA A 167 -10.75 -12.81 -0.41
N TYR A 168 -10.84 -11.79 -1.27
CA TYR A 168 -9.71 -11.35 -2.09
C TYR A 168 -8.53 -10.80 -1.27
N THR A 169 -8.80 -10.09 -0.17
CA THR A 169 -7.73 -9.52 0.67
C THR A 169 -7.08 -10.60 1.53
N PHE A 170 -7.88 -11.43 2.20
CA PHE A 170 -7.38 -12.48 3.09
C PHE A 170 -6.80 -13.67 2.34
N GLY A 171 -7.34 -14.01 1.16
CA GLY A 171 -6.92 -15.18 0.37
C GLY A 171 -5.48 -15.10 -0.15
N LYS A 172 -4.83 -13.93 -0.02
CA LYS A 172 -3.41 -13.76 -0.37
C LYS A 172 -2.46 -14.02 0.79
N THR A 173 -2.99 -14.17 2.01
CA THR A 173 -2.16 -14.29 3.22
C THR A 173 -1.20 -15.47 3.09
N ASP A 174 -1.70 -16.63 2.68
CA ASP A 174 -0.90 -17.86 2.62
C ASP A 174 0.26 -17.75 1.62
N VAL A 175 0.03 -17.17 0.45
CA VAL A 175 1.11 -16.97 -0.54
C VAL A 175 2.11 -15.91 -0.07
N VAL A 176 1.67 -14.88 0.64
CA VAL A 176 2.59 -13.88 1.22
C VAL A 176 3.47 -14.52 2.29
N VAL A 177 2.89 -15.30 3.21
CA VAL A 177 3.63 -16.01 4.25
C VAL A 177 4.64 -16.96 3.63
N ALA A 178 4.22 -17.82 2.69
CA ALA A 178 5.11 -18.76 2.02
C ALA A 178 6.30 -18.06 1.33
N LEU A 179 6.05 -16.95 0.62
CA LEU A 179 7.09 -16.18 -0.04
C LEU A 179 8.06 -15.51 0.94
N LEU A 180 7.58 -15.09 2.11
CA LEU A 180 8.42 -14.49 3.15
C LEU A 180 9.26 -15.54 3.88
N ASP A 181 8.72 -16.72 4.15
CA ASP A 181 9.43 -17.83 4.81
C ASP A 181 10.61 -18.33 3.94
N GLU A 182 10.47 -18.29 2.61
CA GLU A 182 11.55 -18.62 1.66
C GLU A 182 12.76 -17.67 1.75
N LEU A 183 12.60 -16.51 2.39
CA LEU A 183 13.67 -15.52 2.56
C LEU A 183 14.49 -15.70 3.83
N GLY A 184 14.13 -16.62 4.74
CA GLY A 184 14.74 -16.80 6.07
C GLY A 184 14.24 -15.78 7.08
#